data_AF-A0A017SE61-F1
#
_entry.id   AF-A0A017SE61-F1
#
_cell.length_a   1.000
_cell.length_b   1.000
_cell.length_c   1.000
_cell.angle_alpha   90.00
_cell.angle_beta   90.00
_cell.angle_gamma   90.00
#
_symmetry.space_group_name_H-M   'P 1'
#
loop_
_entity.id
_entity.type
_entity.pdbx_description
1 polymer ?
#
loop_
_entity_poly.entity_id
_entity_poly.type
_entity_poly.pdbx_seq_one_letter_code
_entity_poly.pdbx_strand_id
1 'polypeptide(L)'
;MSTLLTEEDYALPVNYIRVIIEVPETGHESDTYSGSHPSIYLLISDSGSVRLNMFRARPDDTMGTYALERCLYRCIDYPLKVVDLSAAKGITVGDVIRLIEGKGRDRYELADSGTGCRFWVKTLIDDLNAAGYIDESGAEVAQAQNSLYKNYRMEDEDSEYEEMVPGEFI
;
A
#
# COMPACT_ATOMS: atom_id res chain seq x y z
N MET A 1 -15.09 -9.45 -0.94
CA MET A 1 -15.81 -8.47 -0.10
C MET A 1 -14.87 -7.97 0.99
N SER A 2 -14.88 -6.66 1.25
CA SER A 2 -14.20 -6.00 2.37
C SER A 2 -15.19 -5.48 3.40
N THR A 3 -14.75 -5.28 4.64
CA THR A 3 -15.51 -4.66 5.74
C THR A 3 -14.59 -3.74 6.54
N LEU A 4 -15.18 -2.91 7.42
CA LEU A 4 -14.41 -2.20 8.44
C LEU A 4 -13.71 -3.18 9.39
N LEU A 5 -12.59 -2.76 9.96
CA LEU A 5 -11.91 -3.52 11.01
C LEU A 5 -12.74 -3.52 12.29
N THR A 6 -12.67 -4.64 13.00
CA THR A 6 -13.16 -4.81 14.37
C THR A 6 -11.98 -4.81 15.34
N GLU A 7 -12.23 -4.68 16.65
CA GLU A 7 -11.15 -4.75 17.66
C GLU A 7 -10.39 -6.09 17.62
N GLU A 8 -11.07 -7.18 17.26
CA GLU A 8 -10.45 -8.51 17.14
C GLU A 8 -9.42 -8.56 16.01
N ASP A 9 -9.63 -7.80 14.93
CA ASP A 9 -8.72 -7.80 13.77
C ASP A 9 -7.34 -7.25 14.13
N TYR A 10 -7.24 -6.35 15.12
CA TYR A 10 -5.97 -5.76 15.56
C TYR A 10 -5.05 -6.77 16.24
N ALA A 11 -5.59 -7.85 16.82
CA ALA A 11 -4.81 -8.89 17.47
C ALA A 11 -4.29 -9.95 16.49
N LEU A 12 -4.69 -9.90 15.21
CA LEU A 12 -4.34 -10.93 14.24
C LEU A 12 -2.86 -10.84 13.85
N PRO A 13 -2.14 -11.98 13.81
CA PRO A 13 -0.74 -12.00 13.42
C PRO A 13 -0.59 -11.69 11.93
N VAL A 14 0.47 -10.98 11.55
CA VAL A 14 0.82 -10.70 10.16
C VAL A 14 1.89 -11.69 9.71
N ASN A 15 1.62 -12.42 8.63
CA ASN A 15 2.58 -13.38 8.05
C ASN A 15 3.40 -12.75 6.91
N TYR A 16 2.75 -11.89 6.12
CA TYR A 16 3.38 -11.19 5.00
C TYR A 16 2.84 -9.76 4.90
N ILE A 17 3.73 -8.86 4.48
CA ILE A 17 3.40 -7.51 4.02
C ILE A 17 3.41 -7.58 2.50
N ARG A 18 2.22 -7.66 1.90
CA ARG A 18 2.04 -7.74 0.45
C ARG A 18 1.76 -6.36 -0.12
N VAL A 19 2.52 -5.94 -1.11
CA VAL A 19 2.19 -4.78 -1.94
C VAL A 19 1.48 -5.26 -3.18
N ILE A 20 0.30 -4.71 -3.44
CA ILE A 20 -0.43 -4.92 -4.68
C ILE A 20 -0.48 -3.59 -5.42
N ILE A 21 -0.03 -3.61 -6.67
CA ILE A 21 -0.21 -2.53 -7.62
C ILE A 21 -1.40 -2.93 -8.49
N GLU A 22 -2.43 -2.11 -8.50
CA GLU A 22 -3.72 -2.38 -9.16
C GLU A 22 -4.13 -1.22 -10.06
N VAL A 23 -5.14 -1.43 -10.90
CA VAL A 23 -5.76 -0.34 -11.64
C VAL A 23 -6.58 0.51 -10.66
N PRO A 24 -6.51 1.85 -10.69
CA PRO A 24 -7.29 2.69 -9.80
C PRO A 24 -8.80 2.37 -9.87
N GLU A 25 -9.46 2.27 -8.71
CA GLU A 25 -10.89 1.94 -8.61
C GLU A 25 -11.80 2.99 -9.29
N THR A 26 -11.35 4.25 -9.33
CA THR A 26 -12.00 5.34 -10.05
C THR A 26 -11.43 5.48 -11.46
N GLY A 27 -11.86 4.61 -12.37
CA GLY A 27 -11.60 4.82 -13.79
C GLY A 27 -12.30 6.08 -14.29
N HIS A 28 -11.66 7.26 -14.27
CA HIS A 28 -12.13 8.48 -14.94
C HIS A 28 -10.97 9.39 -15.39
N GLU A 29 -10.70 9.33 -16.70
CA GLU A 29 -10.47 10.45 -17.64
C GLU A 29 -9.62 11.68 -17.25
N SER A 30 -8.46 11.54 -16.61
CA SER A 30 -7.44 12.59 -16.75
C SER A 30 -6.03 12.05 -16.86
N ASP A 31 -5.28 12.57 -17.83
CA ASP A 31 -3.89 12.24 -18.18
C ASP A 31 -2.87 12.56 -17.07
N THR A 32 -3.32 12.91 -15.86
CA THR A 32 -2.47 13.32 -14.73
C THR A 32 -2.43 12.30 -13.59
N TYR A 33 -3.17 11.19 -13.67
CA TYR A 33 -3.14 10.12 -12.68
C TYR A 33 -2.10 9.07 -13.07
N SER A 34 -1.28 8.60 -12.12
CA SER A 34 -0.43 7.43 -12.35
C SER A 34 -1.34 6.26 -12.69
N GLY A 35 -1.14 5.61 -13.85
CA GLY A 35 -2.03 4.54 -14.38
C GLY A 35 -2.19 3.30 -13.47
N SER A 36 -1.45 3.27 -12.36
CA SER A 36 -1.45 2.21 -11.37
C SER A 36 -1.53 2.78 -9.95
N HIS A 37 -2.24 2.10 -9.06
CA HIS A 37 -2.42 2.45 -7.65
C HIS A 37 -1.85 1.35 -6.75
N PRO A 38 -0.83 1.62 -5.91
CA PRO A 38 -0.34 0.65 -4.94
C PRO A 38 -1.08 0.74 -3.61
N SER A 39 -1.39 -0.42 -3.02
CA SER A 39 -1.90 -0.59 -1.66
C SER A 39 -1.08 -1.65 -0.91
N ILE A 40 -1.09 -1.63 0.42
CA ILE A 40 -0.48 -2.67 1.27
C ILE A 40 -1.57 -3.61 1.79
N TYR A 41 -1.30 -4.91 1.79
CA TYR A 41 -2.15 -5.97 2.31
C TYR A 41 -1.37 -6.76 3.37
N LEU A 42 -1.77 -6.65 4.63
CA LEU A 42 -1.23 -7.47 5.72
C LEU A 42 -1.91 -8.82 5.67
N LEU A 43 -1.16 -9.87 5.33
CA LEU A 43 -1.73 -11.22 5.20
C LEU A 43 -1.79 -11.88 6.57
N ILE A 44 -3.00 -12.04 7.11
CA ILE A 44 -3.25 -12.46 8.49
C ILE A 44 -3.58 -13.95 8.64
N SER A 45 -3.98 -14.59 7.55
CA SER A 45 -4.24 -16.03 7.48
C SER A 45 -4.12 -16.52 6.04
N ASP A 46 -4.34 -17.82 5.81
CA ASP A 46 -4.38 -18.41 4.47
C ASP A 46 -5.55 -17.91 3.61
N SER A 47 -6.51 -17.19 4.19
CA SER A 47 -7.74 -16.76 3.51
C SER A 47 -8.08 -15.28 3.66
N GLY A 48 -7.26 -14.46 4.33
CA GLY A 48 -7.61 -13.07 4.55
C GLY A 48 -6.43 -12.12 4.72
N SER A 49 -6.74 -10.84 4.56
CA SER A 49 -5.82 -9.74 4.77
C SER A 49 -6.49 -8.53 5.42
N VAL A 50 -5.68 -7.56 5.81
CA VAL A 50 -6.08 -6.18 6.10
C VAL A 50 -5.41 -5.28 5.06
N ARG A 51 -6.19 -4.52 4.30
CA ARG A 51 -5.70 -3.54 3.32
C ARG A 51 -5.48 -2.20 4.01
N LEU A 52 -4.29 -1.63 3.82
CA LEU A 52 -3.98 -0.24 4.11
C LEU A 52 -3.88 0.50 2.78
N ASN A 53 -4.71 1.51 2.62
CA ASN A 53 -4.84 2.25 1.39
C ASN A 53 -4.77 3.76 1.66
N MET A 54 -4.17 4.49 0.73
CA MET A 54 -4.12 5.95 0.72
C MET A 54 -4.50 6.42 -0.68
N PHE A 55 -5.70 6.97 -0.83
CA PHE A 55 -6.25 7.33 -2.13
C PHE A 55 -6.96 8.68 -2.11
N ARG A 56 -7.14 9.29 -3.28
CA ARG A 56 -7.93 10.50 -3.45
C ARG A 56 -9.42 10.13 -3.48
N ALA A 57 -10.21 10.59 -2.50
CA ALA A 57 -11.64 10.28 -2.44
C ALA A 57 -12.47 11.10 -3.44
N ARG A 58 -12.10 12.36 -3.69
CA ARG A 58 -12.73 13.24 -4.69
C ARG A 58 -11.69 13.98 -5.53
N PRO A 59 -12.00 14.36 -6.78
CA PRO A 59 -11.05 15.02 -7.67
C PRO A 59 -10.39 16.28 -7.10
N ASP A 60 -11.11 17.02 -6.26
CA ASP A 60 -10.68 18.27 -5.61
C ASP A 60 -10.00 18.06 -4.24
N ASP A 61 -9.96 16.84 -3.72
CA ASP A 61 -9.28 16.54 -2.46
C ASP A 61 -7.76 16.56 -2.65
N THR A 62 -7.07 17.41 -1.90
CA THR A 62 -5.60 17.38 -1.77
C THR A 62 -5.18 16.39 -0.69
N MET A 63 -5.93 16.33 0.41
CA MET A 63 -5.70 15.35 1.49
C MET A 63 -6.08 13.94 1.02
N GLY A 64 -5.13 13.01 1.16
CA GLY A 64 -5.38 11.61 0.93
C GLY A 64 -6.32 11.03 1.99
N THR A 65 -7.17 10.09 1.56
CA THR A 65 -8.02 9.29 2.44
C THR A 65 -7.28 8.03 2.83
N TYR A 66 -6.87 7.96 4.09
CA TYR A 66 -6.38 6.73 4.70
C TYR A 66 -7.53 5.79 5.00
N ALA A 67 -7.51 4.59 4.42
CA ALA A 67 -8.52 3.56 4.65
C ALA A 67 -7.90 2.25 5.11
N LEU A 68 -8.57 1.64 6.09
CA LEU A 68 -8.28 0.33 6.64
C LEU A 68 -9.46 -0.59 6.38
N GLU A 69 -9.21 -1.69 5.70
CA GLU A 69 -10.26 -2.63 5.30
C GLU A 69 -9.88 -4.07 5.63
N ARG A 70 -10.82 -4.82 6.22
CA ARG A 70 -10.69 -6.26 6.41
C ARG A 70 -11.15 -6.97 5.15
N CYS A 71 -10.27 -7.75 4.52
CA CYS A 71 -10.54 -8.43 3.25
C CYS A 71 -10.63 -9.95 3.45
N LEU A 72 -11.72 -10.59 3.02
CA LEU A 72 -11.86 -12.06 3.03
C LEU A 72 -11.08 -12.76 1.89
N TYR A 73 -10.00 -12.14 1.45
CA TYR A 73 -9.14 -12.59 0.36
C TYR A 73 -7.71 -12.11 0.62
N ARG A 74 -6.72 -12.69 -0.07
CA ARG A 74 -5.30 -12.31 0.03
C ARG A 74 -4.80 -11.51 -1.17
N CYS A 75 -5.57 -11.50 -2.24
CA CYS A 75 -5.25 -10.83 -3.50
C CYS A 75 -6.55 -10.51 -4.23
N ILE A 76 -6.53 -9.44 -5.00
CA ILE A 76 -7.57 -9.12 -5.98
C ILE A 76 -7.44 -10.02 -7.21
N ASP A 77 -8.48 -10.08 -8.05
CA ASP A 77 -8.52 -10.96 -9.22
C ASP A 77 -7.55 -10.54 -10.34
N TYR A 78 -7.31 -9.24 -10.50
CA TYR A 78 -6.50 -8.68 -11.59
C TYR A 78 -5.44 -7.68 -11.08
N PRO A 79 -4.42 -8.15 -10.32
CA PRO A 79 -3.31 -7.29 -9.93
C PRO A 79 -2.40 -7.02 -11.11
N LEU A 80 -1.92 -5.78 -11.25
CA LEU A 80 -0.88 -5.44 -12.21
C LEU A 80 0.49 -5.95 -11.75
N LYS A 81 0.74 -5.90 -10.44
CA LYS A 81 1.93 -6.43 -9.80
C LYS A 81 1.64 -6.83 -8.36
N VAL A 82 2.24 -7.94 -7.93
CA VAL A 82 2.26 -8.36 -6.52
C VAL A 82 3.71 -8.49 -6.08
N VAL A 83 4.01 -7.98 -4.88
CA VAL A 83 5.30 -8.13 -4.21
C VAL A 83 5.03 -8.55 -2.77
N ASP A 84 5.66 -9.63 -2.32
CA ASP A 84 5.54 -10.13 -0.95
C ASP A 84 6.84 -9.88 -0.19
N LEU A 85 6.70 -9.38 1.04
CA LEU A 85 7.76 -9.27 2.03
C LEU A 85 7.34 -10.09 3.25
N SER A 86 8.20 -10.98 3.72
CA SER A 86 7.95 -11.77 4.94
C SER A 86 7.86 -10.82 6.14
N ALA A 87 6.85 -11.02 6.97
CA ALA A 87 6.73 -10.26 8.21
C ALA A 87 7.58 -10.89 9.31
N ALA A 88 8.16 -10.07 10.18
CA ALA A 88 8.86 -10.54 11.36
C ALA A 88 7.91 -11.30 12.29
N LYS A 89 8.44 -12.29 13.02
CA LYS A 89 7.63 -13.12 13.92
C LYS A 89 7.03 -12.29 15.06
N GLY A 90 5.75 -12.52 15.33
CA GLY A 90 5.04 -11.93 16.47
C GLY A 90 4.44 -10.54 16.22
N ILE A 91 4.56 -10.01 15.00
CA ILE A 91 3.92 -8.75 14.61
C ILE A 91 2.42 -8.95 14.39
N THR A 92 1.62 -8.03 14.93
CA THR A 92 0.16 -8.01 14.74
C THR A 92 -0.27 -6.87 13.82
N VAL A 93 -1.51 -6.95 13.31
CA VAL A 93 -2.15 -5.85 12.57
C VAL A 93 -2.12 -4.55 13.38
N GLY A 94 -2.41 -4.62 14.68
CA GLY A 94 -2.43 -3.45 15.53
C GLY A 94 -1.05 -2.83 15.76
N ASP A 95 0.02 -3.62 15.75
CA ASP A 95 1.38 -3.08 15.83
C ASP A 95 1.76 -2.31 14.57
N VAL A 96 1.35 -2.80 13.39
CA VAL A 96 1.54 -2.10 12.11
C VAL A 96 0.74 -0.80 12.07
N ILE A 97 -0.55 -0.84 12.39
CA ILE A 97 -1.41 0.35 12.37
C ILE A 97 -0.90 1.40 13.36
N ARG A 98 -0.56 1.00 14.59
CA ARG A 98 -0.02 1.91 15.63
C ARG A 98 1.30 2.55 15.19
N LEU A 99 2.16 1.83 14.48
CA LEU A 99 3.39 2.39 13.94
C LEU A 99 3.11 3.48 12.90
N ILE A 100 2.19 3.20 11.96
CA ILE A 100 1.81 4.09 10.87
C ILE A 100 1.16 5.36 11.42
N GLU A 101 0.14 5.23 12.26
CA GLU A 101 -0.57 6.37 12.87
C GLU A 101 0.32 7.12 13.87
N GLY A 102 1.15 6.41 14.63
CA GLY A 102 2.11 7.01 15.57
C GLY A 102 3.18 7.86 14.86
N LYS A 103 3.47 7.56 13.59
CA LYS A 103 4.34 8.37 12.71
C LYS A 103 3.57 9.41 11.90
N GLY A 104 2.25 9.54 12.07
CA GLY A 104 1.40 10.47 11.32
C GLY A 104 1.23 10.10 9.85
N ARG A 105 1.45 8.84 9.46
CA ARG A 105 1.33 8.40 8.06
C ARG A 105 -0.11 8.30 7.56
N ASP A 106 -1.07 8.35 8.47
CA ASP A 106 -2.50 8.50 8.21
C ASP A 106 -2.86 9.91 7.72
N ARG A 107 -2.00 10.91 7.97
CA ARG A 107 -2.16 12.30 7.51
C ARG A 107 -1.19 12.60 6.38
N TYR A 108 -1.65 12.41 5.16
CA TYR A 108 -0.83 12.56 3.97
C TYR A 108 -1.56 13.37 2.90
N GLU A 109 -1.01 14.53 2.58
CA GLU A 109 -1.44 15.32 1.43
C GLU A 109 -0.81 14.73 0.16
N LEU A 110 -1.65 14.42 -0.82
CA LEU A 110 -1.21 13.92 -2.12
C LEU A 110 -0.48 15.03 -2.88
N ALA A 111 0.37 14.66 -3.83
CA ALA A 111 0.97 15.65 -4.73
C ALA A 111 -0.13 16.38 -5.53
N ASP A 112 0.14 17.61 -6.00
CA ASP A 112 -0.83 18.43 -6.75
C ASP A 112 -1.52 17.68 -7.92
N SER A 113 -0.79 16.75 -8.55
CA SER A 113 -1.31 15.89 -9.62
C SER A 113 -2.33 14.82 -9.17
N GLY A 114 -2.54 14.65 -7.87
CA GLY A 114 -3.31 13.54 -7.29
C GLY A 114 -2.55 12.22 -7.19
N THR A 115 -1.26 12.28 -7.44
CA THR A 115 -0.35 11.14 -7.28
C THR A 115 0.28 11.15 -5.89
N GLY A 116 1.20 10.21 -5.64
CA GLY A 116 1.92 10.12 -4.37
C GLY A 116 1.54 8.90 -3.54
N CYS A 117 0.58 8.09 -3.95
CA CYS A 117 0.30 6.78 -3.33
C CYS A 117 1.53 5.85 -3.36
N ARG A 118 2.31 5.87 -4.45
CA ARG A 118 3.60 5.15 -4.53
C ARG A 118 4.61 5.62 -3.50
N PHE A 119 4.72 6.94 -3.29
CA PHE A 119 5.60 7.51 -2.27
C PHE A 119 5.15 7.15 -0.86
N TRP A 120 3.84 7.19 -0.62
CA TRP A 120 3.25 6.76 0.63
C TRP A 120 3.57 5.28 0.92
N VAL A 121 3.28 4.36 -0.02
CA VAL A 121 3.60 2.93 0.13
C VAL A 121 5.09 2.70 0.34
N LYS A 122 5.96 3.37 -0.43
CA LYS A 122 7.42 3.28 -0.25
C LYS A 122 7.82 3.68 1.18
N THR A 123 7.27 4.79 1.67
CA THR A 123 7.56 5.30 3.01
C THR A 123 7.09 4.31 4.09
N LEU A 124 5.94 3.67 3.91
CA LEU A 124 5.48 2.63 4.84
C LEU A 124 6.41 1.42 4.85
N ILE A 125 6.93 0.98 3.69
CA ILE A 125 7.94 -0.08 3.63
C ILE A 125 9.20 0.34 4.40
N ASP A 126 9.68 1.58 4.22
CA ASP A 126 10.84 2.11 4.94
C ASP A 126 10.60 2.12 6.46
N ASP A 127 9.41 2.56 6.90
CA ASP A 127 9.05 2.60 8.32
C ASP A 127 8.92 1.21 8.94
N LEU A 128 8.31 0.26 8.24
CA LEU A 128 8.20 -1.13 8.67
C LEU A 128 9.56 -1.82 8.76
N ASN A 129 10.43 -1.59 7.77
CA ASN A 129 11.78 -2.13 7.77
C ASN A 129 12.61 -1.54 8.93
N ALA A 130 12.55 -0.22 9.14
CA ALA A 130 13.25 0.46 10.23
C ALA A 130 12.76 0.01 11.63
N ALA A 131 11.50 -0.39 11.74
CA ALA A 131 10.93 -0.97 12.97
C ALA A 131 11.28 -2.46 13.16
N GLY A 132 11.92 -3.11 12.18
CA GLY A 132 12.23 -4.53 12.20
C GLY A 132 11.01 -5.44 11.98
N TYR A 133 9.98 -4.94 11.29
CA TYR A 133 8.74 -5.69 11.03
C TYR A 133 8.80 -6.51 9.74
N ILE A 134 9.86 -6.35 8.95
CA ILE A 134 10.13 -7.10 7.72
C ILE A 134 11.31 -8.05 7.98
N ASP A 135 11.13 -9.34 7.67
CA ASP A 135 12.14 -10.41 7.78
C ASP A 135 12.75 -10.70 6.41
N GLU A 136 13.27 -9.65 5.77
CA GLU A 136 13.89 -9.71 4.44
C GLU A 136 15.24 -8.99 4.50
N SER A 137 16.15 -9.31 3.58
CA SER A 137 17.39 -8.54 3.45
C SER A 137 17.11 -7.14 2.91
N GLY A 138 18.03 -6.21 3.16
CA GLY A 138 17.94 -4.86 2.59
C GLY A 138 17.88 -4.85 1.05
N ALA A 139 18.43 -5.86 0.39
CA ALA A 139 18.36 -5.99 -1.07
C ALA A 139 16.96 -6.38 -1.55
N GLU A 140 16.28 -7.27 -0.84
CA GLU A 140 14.90 -7.68 -1.13
C GLU A 140 13.91 -6.54 -0.88
N VAL A 141 14.10 -5.79 0.22
CA VAL A 141 13.34 -4.57 0.49
C VAL A 141 13.53 -3.54 -0.63
N ALA A 142 14.78 -3.29 -1.05
CA ALA A 142 15.06 -2.38 -2.16
C ALA A 142 14.43 -2.85 -3.47
N GLN A 143 14.41 -4.15 -3.75
CA GLN A 143 13.74 -4.71 -4.92
C GLN A 143 12.21 -4.50 -4.89
N ALA A 144 11.59 -4.64 -3.72
CA ALA A 144 10.19 -4.34 -3.54
C ALA A 144 9.89 -2.85 -3.81
N GLN A 145 10.71 -1.95 -3.27
CA GLN A 145 10.58 -0.51 -3.51
C GLN A 145 10.80 -0.13 -4.98
N ASN A 146 11.73 -0.78 -5.68
CA ASN A 146 11.96 -0.57 -7.11
C ASN A 146 10.72 -0.90 -7.96
N SER A 147 9.85 -1.81 -7.48
CA SER A 147 8.59 -2.10 -8.16
C SER A 147 7.62 -0.91 -8.15
N LEU A 148 7.80 0.07 -7.27
CA LEU A 148 6.98 1.29 -7.18
C LEU A 148 7.43 2.41 -8.14
N TYR A 149 8.63 2.30 -8.75
CA TYR A 149 9.12 3.23 -9.77
C TYR A 149 8.70 2.84 -11.19
N LYS A 150 7.63 2.05 -11.29
CA LYS A 150 7.14 1.46 -12.54
C LYS A 150 5.68 1.79 -12.73
N ASN A 151 5.34 2.25 -13.94
CA ASN A 151 3.97 2.35 -14.41
C ASN A 151 3.57 1.01 -15.04
N TYR A 152 2.58 0.35 -14.44
CA TYR A 152 2.02 -0.88 -14.98
C TYR A 152 0.69 -0.57 -15.63
N ARG A 153 0.38 -1.24 -16.75
CA ARG A 153 -0.86 -1.10 -17.50
C ARG A 153 -1.36 -2.49 -17.88
N MET A 154 -2.68 -2.66 -18.01
CA MET A 154 -3.25 -3.98 -18.33
C MET A 154 -2.90 -4.46 -19.75
N GLU A 155 -2.70 -3.54 -20.69
CA GLU A 155 -2.49 -3.85 -22.11
C GLU A 155 -1.01 -3.90 -22.52
N ASP A 156 -0.11 -3.49 -21.63
CA ASP A 156 1.33 -3.43 -21.91
C ASP A 156 2.05 -4.55 -21.16
N GLU A 157 2.76 -5.43 -21.87
CA GLU A 157 3.62 -6.47 -21.26
C GLU A 157 4.81 -5.84 -20.51
N ASP A 158 5.25 -4.65 -20.94
CA ASP A 158 6.37 -3.93 -20.37
C ASP A 158 5.89 -2.81 -19.44
N SER A 159 6.44 -2.81 -18.22
CA SER A 159 6.30 -1.68 -17.29
C SER A 159 7.30 -0.57 -17.65
N GLU A 160 6.87 0.68 -17.69
CA GLU A 160 7.74 1.82 -17.94
C GLU A 160 8.25 2.44 -16.63
N TYR A 161 9.46 2.98 -16.61
CA TYR A 161 9.93 3.75 -15.47
C TYR A 161 9.10 5.03 -15.34
N GLU A 162 8.61 5.31 -14.15
CA GLU A 162 7.92 6.54 -13.83
C GLU A 162 8.47 7.09 -12.52
N GLU A 163 8.95 8.33 -12.56
CA GLU A 163 9.49 8.99 -11.38
C GLU A 163 8.40 9.14 -10.32
N MET A 164 8.76 8.83 -9.08
CA MET A 164 7.84 8.90 -7.96
C MET A 164 7.71 10.35 -7.50
N VAL A 165 6.52 10.93 -7.65
CA VAL A 165 6.21 12.27 -7.16
C VAL A 165 5.78 12.17 -5.68
N PRO A 166 6.50 12.79 -4.74
CA PRO A 166 6.13 12.76 -3.33
C PRO A 166 4.99 13.74 -3.04
N GLY A 167 4.10 13.35 -2.13
CA GLY A 167 3.24 14.26 -1.38
C GLY A 167 3.88 14.68 -0.06
N GLU A 168 3.07 15.18 0.88
CA GLU A 168 3.53 15.73 2.15
C GLU A 168 2.86 15.04 3.35
N PHE A 169 3.63 14.72 4.39
CA PHE A 169 3.10 14.20 5.67
C PHE A 169 2.90 15.36 6.65
N ILE A 170 1.74 15.41 7.32
CA ILE A 170 1.30 16.54 8.17
C ILE A 170 1.34 16.23 9.67
#